data_AF-A0AB74EBS1-F1
#
_entry.id   AF-A0AB74EBS1-F1
#
_cell.length_a   1.000
_cell.length_b   1.000
_cell.length_c   1.000
_cell.angle_alpha   90.00
_cell.angle_beta   90.00
_cell.angle_gamma   90.00
#
_symmetry.space_group_name_H-M   'P 1'
#
loop_
_entity.id
_entity.type
_entity.pdbx_description
1 polymer ?
#
loop_
_entity_poly.entity_id
_entity_poly.type
_entity_poly.pdbx_seq_one_letter_code
_entity_poly.pdbx_strand_id
1 'polypeptide(L)' 'MSINLSGTLTVQVIQGRRGPFKTAKLATSIGTFDVKNPILKQFEPGEYQGNFIIEQLKVKAYEWGGGATSYLDAALDW' A
#
# COMPACT_ATOMS: atom_id res chain seq x y z
N MET A 1 9.19 9.44 12.41
CA MET A 1 9.12 10.55 11.44
C MET A 1 8.13 10.11 10.38
N SER A 2 7.04 10.84 10.21
CA SER A 2 6.02 10.56 9.19
C SER A 2 6.19 11.50 8.00
N ILE A 3 5.86 11.02 6.81
CA ILE A 3 5.96 11.77 5.55
C ILE A 3 4.56 11.98 5.01
N ASN A 4 4.19 13.22 4.69
CA ASN A 4 2.90 13.52 4.09
C ASN A 4 3.03 13.59 2.56
N LEU A 5 2.25 12.79 1.85
CA LEU A 5 2.30 12.67 0.38
C LEU A 5 0.90 12.74 -0.20
N SER A 6 0.72 13.57 -1.21
CA SER A 6 -0.49 13.57 -2.04
C SER A 6 -0.46 12.39 -3.00
N GLY A 7 -1.63 11.79 -3.23
CA GLY A 7 -1.76 10.67 -4.14
C GLY A 7 -3.18 10.17 -4.35
N THR A 8 -3.26 9.01 -5.00
CA THR A 8 -4.49 8.25 -5.19
C THR A 8 -4.32 6.87 -4.58
N LEU A 9 -5.17 6.54 -3.62
CA LEU A 9 -5.28 5.21 -3.03
C LEU A 9 -6.34 4.41 -3.78
N THR A 10 -5.92 3.39 -4.52
CA THR A 10 -6.82 2.46 -5.21
C THR A 10 -7.03 1.24 -4.33
N VAL A 11 -8.25 1.04 -3.82
CA VAL A 11 -8.65 -0.11 -3.01
C VAL A 11 -9.29 -1.16 -3.90
N GLN A 12 -8.81 -2.40 -3.82
CA GLN A 12 -9.28 -3.53 -4.62
C GLN A 12 -9.58 -4.73 -3.74
N VAL A 13 -10.58 -5.53 -4.13
CA VAL A 13 -10.85 -6.83 -3.51
C VAL A 13 -10.22 -7.91 -4.37
N ILE A 14 -9.32 -8.69 -3.78
CA ILE A 14 -8.74 -9.88 -4.40
C ILE A 14 -9.45 -11.11 -3.85
N GLN A 15 -9.88 -12.00 -4.74
CA GLN A 15 -10.41 -13.30 -4.37
C GLN A 15 -9.26 -14.27 -4.04
N GLY A 16 -9.02 -14.49 -2.75
CA GLY A 16 -8.01 -15.43 -2.27
C GLY A 16 -8.57 -16.83 -2.03
N ARG A 17 -7.68 -17.81 -1.89
CA ARG A 17 -8.04 -19.21 -1.53
C ARG A 17 -8.80 -19.31 -0.20
N ARG A 18 -8.61 -18.35 0.71
CA ARG A 18 -9.30 -18.26 2.02
C ARG A 18 -10.47 -17.27 2.03
N GLY A 19 -10.93 -16.83 0.86
CA GLY A 19 -11.97 -15.82 0.69
C GLY A 19 -11.42 -14.46 0.24
N PRO A 20 -12.31 -13.50 -0.02
CA PRO A 20 -11.95 -12.18 -0.49
C PRO A 20 -11.19 -11.39 0.57
N PHE A 21 -10.11 -10.71 0.16
CA PHE A 21 -9.39 -9.77 1.00
C PHE A 21 -9.18 -8.45 0.27
N LYS A 22 -9.20 -7.35 1.01
CA LYS A 22 -8.95 -6.02 0.47
C LYS A 22 -7.45 -5.73 0.47
N THR A 23 -6.97 -5.21 -0.65
CA THR A 23 -5.62 -4.66 -0.83
C THR A 23 -5.75 -3.24 -1.34
N ALA A 24 -4.71 -2.43 -1.19
CA ALA A 24 -4.70 -1.11 -1.79
C ALA A 24 -3.32 -0.75 -2.33
N LYS A 25 -3.30 0.10 -3.35
CA LYS A 25 -2.10 0.70 -3.92
C LYS A 25 -2.20 2.22 -3.80
N LEU A 26 -1.17 2.83 -3.26
CA LEU A 26 -1.04 4.28 -3.17
C LEU A 26 -0.10 4.76 -4.27
N ALA A 27 -0.67 5.43 -5.28
CA ALA A 27 0.09 6.09 -6.33
C ALA A 27 0.38 7.54 -5.93
N THR A 28 1.65 7.93 -5.94
CA THR A 28 2.11 9.28 -5.59
C THR A 28 3.09 9.80 -6.65
N SER A 29 3.50 11.07 -6.55
CA SER A 29 4.50 11.67 -7.45
C SER A 29 5.88 11.00 -7.40
N ILE A 30 6.22 10.34 -6.29
CA ILE A 30 7.53 9.69 -6.09
C ILE A 30 7.51 8.19 -6.40
N GLY A 31 6.34 7.62 -6.66
CA GLY A 31 6.18 6.20 -6.95
C GLY A 31 4.88 5.60 -6.43
N THR A 32 4.77 4.30 -6.61
CA THR A 32 3.59 3.51 -6.23
C THR A 32 3.95 2.56 -5.09
N PHE A 33 3.13 2.57 -4.05
CA PHE A 33 3.35 1.82 -2.82
C PHE A 33 2.21 0.81 -2.62
N ASP A 34 2.54 -0.40 -2.19
CA ASP A 34 1.52 -1.34 -1.73
C ASP A 34 1.13 -0.95 -0.30
N VAL A 35 -0.17 -0.87 -0.03
CA VAL A 35 -0.67 -0.52 1.30
C VAL A 35 -1.24 -1.79 1.93
N LYS A 36 -0.64 -2.19 3.05
CA LYS A 36 -1.06 -3.34 3.85
C LYS A 36 -1.40 -2.89 5.26
N ASN A 37 -2.64 -2.42 5.45
CA ASN A 37 -3.16 -2.01 6.75
C ASN A 37 -4.52 -2.69 7.01
N PRO A 38 -4.78 -3.28 8.20
CA PRO A 38 -6.08 -3.83 8.59
C PRO A 38 -7.27 -2.89 8.34
N ILE A 39 -7.02 -1.59 8.40
CA ILE A 39 -7.99 -0.53 8.21
C ILE A 39 -8.64 -0.52 6.82
N LEU A 40 -7.93 -1.06 5.81
CA LEU A 40 -8.44 -1.20 4.43
C LEU A 40 -9.72 -2.04 4.35
N LYS A 41 -10.01 -2.88 5.36
CA LYS A 41 -11.26 -3.65 5.42
C LYS A 41 -12.50 -2.76 5.45
N GLN A 42 -12.36 -1.54 5.99
CA GLN A 42 -13.43 -0.56 6.18
C GLN A 42 -13.74 0.26 4.91
N PHE A 43 -12.83 0.27 3.94
CA PHE A 43 -12.99 1.04 2.71
C PHE A 43 -13.68 0.22 1.64
N GLU A 44 -14.57 0.84 0.87
CA GLU A 44 -15.16 0.20 -0.30
C GLU A 44 -14.13 0.13 -1.45
N PRO A 45 -14.26 -0.82 -2.39
CA PRO A 45 -13.42 -0.85 -3.57
C PRO A 45 -13.61 0.43 -4.39
N GLY A 46 -12.52 1.07 -4.80
CA GLY A 46 -12.59 2.34 -5.51
C GLY A 46 -11.28 3.13 -5.44
N GLU A 47 -11.33 4.36 -5.92
CA GLU A 47 -10.22 5.30 -5.89
C GLU A 47 -10.48 6.42 -4.90
N TYR A 48 -9.51 6.66 -4.01
CA TYR A 48 -9.56 7.70 -3.00
C TYR A 48 -8.40 8.67 -3.22
N GLN A 49 -8.69 9.89 -3.64
CA GLN A 49 -7.69 10.94 -3.78
C GLN A 49 -7.54 11.70 -2.47
N GLY A 50 -6.30 11.99 -2.08
CA GLY A 50 -6.06 12.72 -0.85
C GLY A 50 -4.61 12.88 -0.49
N ASN A 51 -4.40 13.44 0.69
CA ASN A 51 -3.10 13.49 1.34
C ASN A 51 -3.00 12.32 2.31
N PHE A 52 -1.86 11.64 2.25
CA PHE A 52 -1.61 10.38 2.91
C PHE A 52 -0.39 10.53 3.80
N ILE A 53 -0.55 10.21 5.08
CA ILE A 53 0.55 10.21 6.05
C ILE A 53 1.20 8.83 6.02
N ILE A 54 2.40 8.74 5.47
CA ILE A 54 3.21 7.52 5.52
C ILE A 54 3.99 7.52 6.83
N GLU A 55 3.61 6.65 7.76
CA GLU A 55 4.28 6.52 9.05
C GLU A 55 5.51 5.61 8.99
N GLN A 56 5.38 4.51 8.26
CA GLN A 56 6.41 3.49 8.15
C GLN A 56 6.45 3.00 6.71
N LEU A 57 7.68 2.89 6.21
CA LEU A 57 8.00 2.37 4.90
C LEU A 57 8.82 1.10 5.12
N LYS A 58 8.21 -0.06 4.93
CA LYS A 58 8.92 -1.35 5.07
C LYS A 58 9.47 -1.74 3.71
N VAL A 59 10.79 -1.78 3.60
CA VAL A 59 11.48 -2.39 2.46
C VAL A 59 11.68 -3.86 2.78
N LYS A 60 11.01 -4.75 2.04
CA LYS A 60 11.39 -6.17 2.02
C LYS A 60 12.27 -6.41 0.81
N ALA A 61 13.56 -6.57 1.04
CA ALA A 61 14.49 -7.07 0.04
C ALA A 61 14.50 -8.60 0.09
N TYR A 62 14.19 -9.24 -1.03
CA TYR A 62 14.49 -10.66 -1.25
C TYR A 62 15.69 -10.75 -2.19
N GLU A 63 16.79 -11.31 -1.68
CA GLU A 63 17.95 -11.67 -2.47
C GLU A 63 17.72 -13.07 -3.05
N TRP A 64 17.80 -13.19 -4.37
CA TRP A 64 17.88 -14.48 -5.06
C TRP A 64 19.11 -14.46 -5.97
N GLY A 65 19.61 -15.63 -6.38
CA GLY A 65 20.94 -15.83 -7.01
C GLY A 65 21.15 -15.14 -8.36
N GLY A 66 21.09 -13.81 -8.40
CA GLY A 66 21.17 -12.97 -9.59
C GLY A 66 20.43 -11.62 -9.48
N GLY A 67 19.65 -11.35 -8.41
CA GLY A 67 18.92 -10.08 -8.29
C GLY A 67 18.29 -9.83 -6.91
N ALA A 68 17.86 -8.60 -6.70
CA ALA A 68 17.13 -8.18 -5.50
C ALA A 68 15.78 -7.56 -5.91
N THR A 69 14.69 -8.01 -5.29
CA THR A 69 13.36 -7.39 -5.44
C THR A 69 12.99 -6.68 -4.14
N SER A 70 12.61 -5.41 -4.23
CA SER A 70 12.20 -4.57 -3.10
C SER A 70 10.71 -4.21 -3.21
N TYR A 71 9.95 -4.42 -2.13
CA TYR A 71 8.58 -3.93 -2.00
C TYR A 71 8.50 -2.92 -0.86
N LEU A 72 7.70 -1.87 -1.05
CA LEU A 72 7.52 -0.78 -0.11
C LEU A 72 6.09 -0.80 0.44
N ASP A 73 5.94 -1.16 1.72
CA ASP A 73 4.64 -1.10 2.41
C ASP A 73 4.49 0.25 3.14
N ALA A 74 3.44 1.02 2.83
CA ALA A 74 3.09 2.27 3.53
C ALA A 74 1.95 2.03 4.53
N ALA A 75 2.10 2.48 5.78
CA ALA A 75 1.03 2.53 6.78
C ALA A 75 0.48 3.96 6.87
N LEU A 76 -0.84 4.09 6.74
CA LEU A 76 -1.58 5.34 6.85
C LEU A 76 -2.18 5.49 8.24
N ASP A 77 -1.99 6.66 8.86
CA ASP A 77 -2.69 7.09 10.08
C ASP A 77 -3.80 8.05 9.69
N TRP A 78 -5.02 7.78 10.17
CA TRP A 78 -6.18 8.64 10.01
C TRP A 78 -7.00 8.70 11.29
#